data_AF-A0A7W8LN31-F1
#
_entry.id   AF-A0A7W8LN31-F1
#
_cell.length_a   1.000
_cell.length_b   1.000
_cell.length_c   1.000
_cell.angle_alpha   90.00
_cell.angle_beta   90.00
_cell.angle_gamma   90.00
#
_symmetry.space_group_name_H-M   'P 1'
#
loop_
_entity.id
_entity.type
_entity.pdbx_description
1 polymer ?
#
loop_
_entity_poly.entity_id
_entity_poly.type
_entity_poly.pdbx_seq_one_letter_code
_entity_poly.pdbx_strand_id
1 'polypeptide(L)'
;MSKAHRGTGVRTEPNHGRGKCPRCGNENIKVLYEKEIDGNTVKICKFCNAQLKNIARKEARASKAAAAAAAPATEEASAEA
;
A
#
# COMPACT_ATOMS: atom_id res chain seq x y z
N MET A 1 10.05 14.63 5.73
CA MET A 1 8.64 14.21 5.68
C MET A 1 7.76 15.43 5.91
N SER A 2 7.34 16.11 4.85
CA SER A 2 6.34 17.17 4.95
C SER A 2 5.08 16.56 5.56
N LYS A 3 4.64 17.08 6.70
CA LYS A 3 3.40 16.64 7.39
C LYS A 3 2.15 17.15 6.63
N ALA A 4 2.16 17.10 5.30
CA ALA A 4 1.12 17.68 4.44
C ALA A 4 -0.28 17.16 4.76
N HIS A 5 -0.39 15.91 5.23
CA HIS A 5 -1.67 15.28 5.58
C HIS A 5 -1.95 15.24 7.09
N ARG A 6 -1.29 16.09 7.90
CA ARG A 6 -1.48 16.17 9.36
C ARG A 6 -1.40 17.61 9.88
N GLY A 7 -2.17 17.93 10.91
CA GLY A 7 -2.10 19.23 11.60
C GLY A 7 -2.61 20.38 10.73
N THR A 8 -1.83 21.47 10.68
CA THR A 8 -2.21 22.77 10.12
C THR A 8 -2.61 22.70 8.64
N GLY A 9 -1.89 21.93 7.82
CA GLY A 9 -2.18 21.81 6.37
C GLY A 9 -3.48 21.08 6.04
N VAL A 10 -4.05 20.35 6.99
CA VAL A 10 -5.38 19.71 6.82
C VAL A 10 -6.46 20.58 7.43
N ARG A 11 -6.13 21.45 8.40
CA ARG A 11 -7.11 22.31 9.06
C ARG A 11 -7.65 23.40 8.12
N THR A 12 -6.84 23.83 7.14
CA THR A 12 -7.18 24.82 6.11
C THR A 12 -8.14 24.29 5.04
N GLU A 13 -8.18 22.97 4.84
CA GLU A 13 -9.04 22.32 3.84
C GLU A 13 -10.48 22.21 4.39
N PRO A 14 -11.53 22.37 3.56
CA PRO A 14 -12.93 22.21 3.97
C PRO A 14 -13.15 20.87 4.68
N ASN A 15 -13.87 20.91 5.82
CA ASN A 15 -14.11 19.76 6.70
C ASN A 15 -12.86 19.00 7.16
N HIS A 16 -11.71 19.67 7.18
CA HIS A 16 -10.42 19.07 7.50
C HIS A 16 -10.05 17.92 6.56
N GLY A 17 -10.38 18.08 5.27
CA GLY A 17 -10.15 17.09 4.23
C GLY A 17 -10.92 15.80 4.44
N ARG A 18 -12.03 15.84 5.20
CA ARG A 18 -12.92 14.70 5.41
C ARG A 18 -14.02 14.69 4.35
N GLY A 19 -14.30 13.51 3.82
CA GLY A 19 -15.34 13.33 2.81
C GLY A 19 -15.63 11.87 2.52
N LYS A 20 -16.35 11.64 1.43
CA LYS A 20 -16.66 10.32 0.90
C LYS A 20 -15.51 9.82 0.03
N CYS A 21 -15.03 8.61 0.29
CA CYS A 21 -13.97 8.01 -0.51
C CYS A 21 -14.54 7.43 -1.82
N PRO A 22 -14.01 7.79 -3.00
CA PRO A 22 -14.47 7.25 -4.29
C PRO A 22 -14.10 5.77 -4.49
N ARG A 23 -13.09 5.26 -3.78
CA ARG A 23 -12.66 3.86 -3.87
C ARG A 23 -13.50 2.93 -2.99
N CYS A 24 -13.77 3.32 -1.75
CA CYS A 24 -14.37 2.42 -0.75
C CYS A 24 -15.73 2.88 -0.22
N GLY A 25 -16.30 3.98 -0.71
CA GLY A 25 -17.60 4.49 -0.29
C GLY A 25 -17.70 5.05 1.14
N ASN A 26 -16.70 4.81 2.00
CA ASN A 26 -16.69 5.29 3.38
C ASN A 26 -16.78 6.81 3.48
N GLU A 27 -17.61 7.28 4.43
CA GLU A 27 -17.91 8.68 4.68
C GLU A 27 -17.15 9.19 5.91
N ASN A 28 -17.03 10.53 6.06
CA ASN A 28 -16.33 11.20 7.16
C ASN A 28 -14.84 10.84 7.35
N ILE A 29 -14.19 10.32 6.30
CA ILE A 29 -12.79 9.90 6.32
C ILE A 29 -11.88 10.90 5.61
N LYS A 30 -10.60 10.98 6.03
CA LYS A 30 -9.60 11.83 5.36
C LYS A 30 -9.32 11.35 3.93
N VAL A 31 -9.71 12.15 2.95
CA VAL A 31 -9.55 11.94 1.50
C VAL A 31 -8.48 12.89 0.98
N LEU A 32 -7.22 12.61 1.33
CA LEU A 32 -6.09 13.54 1.12
C LEU A 32 -4.95 12.91 0.30
N TYR A 33 -5.06 11.64 -0.08
CA TYR A 33 -3.98 10.92 -0.75
C TYR A 33 -4.26 10.81 -2.23
N GLU A 34 -3.51 11.55 -3.03
CA GLU A 34 -3.62 11.48 -4.49
C GLU A 34 -3.02 10.17 -5.02
N LYS A 35 -3.82 9.48 -5.83
CA LYS A 35 -3.43 8.29 -6.57
C LYS A 35 -4.14 8.28 -7.91
N GLU A 36 -3.42 7.83 -8.92
CA GLU A 36 -3.97 7.57 -10.24
C GLU A 36 -4.73 6.25 -10.19
N ILE A 37 -6.03 6.32 -10.43
CA ILE A 37 -6.89 5.17 -10.70
C ILE A 37 -7.48 5.42 -12.08
N ASP A 38 -7.29 4.48 -13.00
CA ASP A 38 -7.89 4.49 -14.34
C ASP A 38 -7.65 5.79 -15.13
N GLY A 39 -6.44 6.34 -15.02
CA GLY A 39 -6.02 7.56 -15.74
C GLY A 39 -6.45 8.89 -15.09
N ASN A 40 -7.16 8.85 -13.97
CA ASN A 40 -7.55 10.06 -13.22
C ASN A 40 -6.83 10.14 -11.88
N THR A 41 -6.27 11.31 -11.57
CA THR A 41 -5.68 11.62 -10.25
C THR A 41 -6.80 11.85 -9.25
N VAL A 42 -7.15 10.81 -8.49
CA VAL A 42 -8.22 10.87 -7.50
C VAL A 42 -7.65 10.95 -6.10
N LYS A 43 -8.22 11.82 -5.25
CA LYS A 43 -7.93 11.83 -3.82
C LYS A 43 -8.61 10.63 -3.17
N ILE A 44 -7.82 9.77 -2.54
CA ILE A 44 -8.23 8.53 -1.91
C ILE A 44 -8.15 8.66 -0.39
N CYS A 45 -8.96 7.85 0.32
CA CYS A 45 -8.93 7.80 1.77
C CYS A 45 -7.65 7.16 2.35
N LYS A 46 -7.37 7.46 3.61
CA LYS A 46 -6.24 6.89 4.38
C LYS A 46 -6.18 5.35 4.33
N PHE A 47 -7.32 4.67 4.43
CA PHE A 47 -7.35 3.20 4.44
C PHE A 47 -6.99 2.60 3.09
N CYS A 48 -7.51 3.15 2.00
CA CYS A 48 -7.21 2.65 0.66
C CYS A 48 -5.73 2.86 0.30
N ASN A 49 -5.12 3.99 0.69
CA ASN A 49 -3.67 4.16 0.55
C ASN A 49 -2.87 3.11 1.37
N ALA A 50 -3.33 2.76 2.57
CA ALA A 50 -2.70 1.72 3.37
C ALA A 50 -2.89 0.32 2.75
N GLN A 51 -4.08 0.01 2.23
CA GLN A 51 -4.36 -1.26 1.57
C GLN A 51 -3.51 -1.45 0.32
N LEU A 52 -3.38 -0.43 -0.54
CA LEU A 52 -2.52 -0.49 -1.73
C LEU A 52 -1.06 -0.78 -1.37
N LYS A 53 -0.53 -0.12 -0.33
CA LYS A 53 0.82 -0.39 0.18
C LYS A 53 0.97 -1.81 0.74
N ASN A 54 -0.08 -2.31 1.40
CA ASN A 54 -0.07 -3.67 1.94
C ASN A 54 -0.13 -4.73 0.85
N ILE A 55 -0.90 -4.49 -0.22
CA ILE A 55 -0.96 -5.37 -1.39
C ILE A 55 0.41 -5.42 -2.06
N ALA A 56 1.02 -4.26 -2.36
CA ALA A 56 2.35 -4.19 -2.95
C ALA A 56 3.42 -4.90 -2.09
N ARG A 57 3.35 -4.77 -0.76
CA ARG A 57 4.25 -5.51 0.15
C ARG A 57 4.00 -7.01 0.18
N LYS A 58 2.74 -7.44 0.07
CA LYS A 58 2.37 -8.86 0.01
C LYS A 58 2.86 -9.48 -1.30
N GLU A 59 2.69 -8.79 -2.42
CA GLU A 59 3.20 -9.22 -3.72
C GLU A 59 4.73 -9.30 -3.72
N ALA A 60 5.42 -8.30 -3.16
CA ALA A 60 6.87 -8.32 -3.00
C ALA A 60 7.36 -9.46 -2.07
N ARG A 61 6.57 -9.84 -1.06
CA ARG A 61 6.90 -10.96 -0.19
C ARG A 61 6.55 -12.31 -0.83
N ALA A 62 5.49 -12.38 -1.62
CA ALA A 62 5.10 -13.57 -2.36
C ALA A 62 6.12 -13.90 -3.47
N SER A 63 6.62 -12.89 -4.20
CA SER A 63 7.69 -13.08 -5.17
C SER A 63 9.03 -13.46 -4.52
N LYS A 64 9.33 -12.92 -3.34
CA LYS A 64 10.50 -13.34 -2.56
C LYS A 64 10.36 -14.75 -1.97
N ALA A 65 9.16 -15.17 -1.61
CA ALA A 65 8.89 -16.54 -1.15
C ALA A 65 8.94 -17.55 -2.31
N ALA A 66 8.47 -17.18 -3.51
CA ALA A 66 8.61 -18.01 -4.71
C ALA A 66 10.08 -18.16 -5.15
N ALA A 67 10.89 -17.10 -5.03
CA ALA A 67 12.33 -17.18 -5.29
C ALA A 67 13.10 -18.04 -4.26
N ALA A 68 12.60 -18.14 -3.03
CA ALA A 68 13.19 -19.00 -1.99
C ALA A 68 12.78 -20.47 -2.11
N ALA A 69 11.71 -20.79 -2.85
CA ALA A 69 11.25 -22.15 -3.09
C ALA A 69 11.89 -22.83 -4.32
N ALA A 70 12.71 -22.10 -5.09
CA ALA A 70 13.39 -22.61 -6.30
C ALA A 70 14.91 -22.85 -6.09
N ALA A 71 15.39 -22.95 -4.85
CA ALA A 71 16.68 -23.57 -4.56
C ALA A 71 16.42 -25.06 -4.25
N PRO A 72 16.49 -25.98 -5.24
CA PRO A 72 16.36 -27.39 -4.94
C PRO A 72 17.58 -27.82 -4.11
N ALA A 73 17.31 -28.69 -3.15
CA ALA A 73 18.32 -29.43 -2.43
C ALA A 73 19.30 -30.14 -3.39
N THR A 74 20.59 -29.96 -3.14
CA THR A 74 21.71 -30.86 -3.48
C THR A 74 22.64 -30.78 -2.27
N GLU A 75 23.12 -31.82 -1.59
CA GLU A 75 23.01 -33.28 -1.63
C GLU A 75 23.32 -33.73 -0.19
N GLU A 76 22.49 -34.58 0.42
CA GLU A 76 22.98 -35.55 1.40
C GLU A 76 22.85 -36.93 0.74
N ALA A 77 23.96 -37.48 0.21
CA ALA A 77 24.23 -38.92 0.14
C ALA A 77 25.63 -39.22 -0.46
N SER A 78 26.57 -39.53 0.42
CA SER A 78 27.48 -40.70 0.35
C SER A 78 28.29 -41.00 -0.94
N ALA A 79 29.62 -40.83 -0.88
CA ALA A 79 30.62 -41.73 -1.50
C ALA A 79 32.04 -41.48 -0.94
N GLU A 80 32.78 -42.58 -0.80
CA GLU A 80 34.07 -42.81 -0.12
C GLU A 80 35.27 -41.95 -0.57
N ALA A 81 36.20 -41.70 0.37
CA ALA A 81 37.66 -41.86 0.20
C ALA A 81 38.38 -41.89 1.57
#